data_AF-A0A0V7Z8X2-F1
#
_entry.id   AF-A0A0V7Z8X2-F1
#
_cell.length_a   1.000
_cell.length_b   1.000
_cell.length_c   1.000
_cell.angle_alpha   90.00
_cell.angle_beta   90.00
_cell.angle_gamma   90.00
#
_symmetry.space_group_name_H-M   'P 1'
#
loop_
_entity.id
_entity.type
_entity.pdbx_description
1 polymer ?
#
loop_
_entity_poly.entity_id
_entity_poly.type
_entity_poly.pdbx_seq_one_letter_code
_entity_poly.pdbx_strand_id
1 'polypeptide(L)'
;MLLPNRSTRIAALAAAPFALAAFLAVPADAQPAAFGGPKILIHGNYCGPGNNAPLPPIDALDAACARHDACTPNGGLPSQACNLRLQRDAALISRDPRQSEDLRAMAGLVAASATLMPTESGPQRLPASVSTGAMPDAYAPGLSQPAPAADVPDEDSDGADVE
;
A
#
# COMPACT_ATOMS: atom_id res chain seq x y z
N MET A 1 -69.71 8.68 -3.93
CA MET A 1 -68.68 8.70 -2.87
C MET A 1 -68.66 7.33 -2.20
N LEU A 2 -67.69 6.47 -2.54
CA LEU A 2 -67.42 5.22 -1.83
C LEU A 2 -66.12 5.41 -1.04
N LEU A 3 -66.17 5.38 0.29
CA LEU A 3 -64.96 5.33 1.11
C LEU A 3 -64.45 3.88 1.16
N PRO A 4 -63.17 3.61 0.85
CA PRO A 4 -62.59 2.29 1.09
C PRO A 4 -62.41 2.02 2.60
N ASN A 5 -62.81 0.80 2.97
CA ASN A 5 -62.92 0.26 4.32
C ASN A 5 -61.56 0.16 5.03
N ARG A 6 -61.49 0.57 6.32
CA ARG A 6 -60.25 0.63 7.13
C ARG A 6 -59.62 -0.75 7.42
N SER A 7 -60.33 -1.84 7.15
CA SER A 7 -59.94 -3.19 7.54
C SER A 7 -58.88 -3.86 6.65
N THR A 8 -58.57 -3.32 5.48
CA THR A 8 -57.54 -3.89 4.57
C THR A 8 -56.11 -3.47 4.89
N ARG A 9 -55.89 -2.57 5.87
CA ARG A 9 -54.56 -2.04 6.20
C ARG A 9 -53.74 -2.92 7.15
N ILE A 10 -54.34 -3.90 7.83
CA ILE A 10 -53.66 -4.62 8.92
C ILE A 10 -53.01 -5.93 8.43
N ALA A 11 -53.46 -6.52 7.32
CA ALA A 11 -52.91 -7.79 6.82
C ALA A 11 -51.61 -7.65 6.00
N ALA A 12 -51.17 -6.43 5.66
CA ALA A 12 -49.95 -6.22 4.87
C ALA A 12 -48.67 -6.10 5.72
N LEU A 13 -48.77 -6.03 7.04
CA LEU A 13 -47.65 -5.68 7.93
C LEU A 13 -46.92 -6.87 8.55
N ALA A 14 -47.35 -8.11 8.34
CA ALA A 14 -46.75 -9.30 8.97
C ALA A 14 -45.82 -10.13 8.06
N ALA A 15 -45.61 -9.75 6.80
CA ALA A 15 -44.72 -10.47 5.88
C ALA A 15 -43.43 -9.70 5.53
N ALA A 16 -43.34 -8.42 5.92
CA ALA A 16 -42.19 -7.57 5.64
C ALA A 16 -40.88 -7.98 6.38
N PRO A 17 -40.88 -8.44 7.65
CA PRO A 17 -39.61 -8.67 8.36
C PRO A 17 -38.89 -9.95 7.94
N PHE A 18 -39.59 -10.95 7.39
CA PHE A 18 -38.97 -12.20 6.95
C PHE A 18 -38.32 -12.09 5.56
N ALA A 19 -38.84 -11.23 4.67
CA ALA A 19 -38.23 -11.00 3.36
C ALA A 19 -36.89 -10.22 3.47
N LEU A 20 -36.75 -9.33 4.47
CA LEU A 20 -35.54 -8.53 4.66
C LEU A 20 -34.34 -9.36 5.15
N ALA A 21 -34.58 -10.41 5.93
CA ALA A 21 -33.52 -11.27 6.48
C ALA A 21 -32.85 -12.16 5.43
N ALA A 22 -33.56 -12.52 4.34
CA ALA A 22 -33.02 -13.39 3.29
C ALA A 22 -32.00 -12.67 2.37
N PHE A 23 -32.03 -11.33 2.29
CA PHE A 23 -31.09 -10.57 1.45
C PHE A 23 -29.69 -10.39 2.07
N LEU A 24 -29.54 -10.59 3.39
CA LEU A 24 -28.26 -10.40 4.09
C LEU A 24 -27.38 -11.66 4.13
N ALA A 25 -27.91 -12.81 3.70
CA ALA A 25 -27.19 -14.09 3.71
C ALA A 25 -26.52 -14.42 2.36
N VAL A 26 -26.52 -13.49 1.40
CA VAL A 26 -25.82 -13.68 0.12
C VAL A 26 -24.31 -13.57 0.38
N PRO A 27 -23.51 -14.63 0.17
CA PRO A 27 -22.07 -14.50 0.19
C PRO A 27 -21.66 -13.54 -0.93
N ALA A 28 -20.97 -12.46 -0.57
CA ALA A 28 -20.35 -11.59 -1.55
C ALA A 28 -19.12 -12.31 -2.11
N ASP A 29 -19.30 -13.06 -3.21
CA ASP A 29 -18.18 -13.55 -4.01
C ASP A 29 -17.44 -12.34 -4.59
N ALA A 30 -16.30 -12.00 -3.99
CA ALA A 30 -15.37 -11.04 -4.55
C ALA A 30 -14.91 -11.55 -5.91
N GLN A 31 -15.39 -10.91 -6.98
CA GLN A 31 -14.95 -11.23 -8.32
C GLN A 31 -13.43 -11.07 -8.38
N PRO A 32 -12.68 -12.05 -8.92
CA PRO A 32 -11.26 -11.88 -9.13
C PRO A 32 -11.07 -10.61 -9.96
N ALA A 33 -10.20 -9.70 -9.49
CA ALA A 33 -9.86 -8.51 -10.25
C ALA A 33 -9.32 -8.97 -11.61
N ALA A 34 -10.15 -8.86 -12.65
CA ALA A 34 -9.73 -9.20 -13.99
C ALA A 34 -8.69 -8.17 -14.43
N PHE A 35 -7.42 -8.55 -14.42
CA PHE A 35 -6.36 -7.80 -15.10
C PHE A 35 -6.71 -7.78 -16.59
N GLY A 36 -7.18 -6.63 -17.09
CA GLY A 36 -7.74 -6.50 -18.44
C GLY A 36 -9.18 -5.99 -18.51
N GLY A 37 -9.78 -5.54 -17.40
CA GLY A 37 -11.04 -4.79 -17.40
C GLY A 37 -10.97 -3.46 -18.16
N PRO A 38 -12.10 -2.72 -18.29
CA PRO A 38 -12.12 -1.43 -18.97
C PRO A 38 -11.12 -0.45 -18.33
N LYS A 39 -10.47 0.36 -19.16
CA LYS A 39 -9.52 1.38 -18.70
C LYS A 39 -10.28 2.49 -17.97
N ILE A 40 -9.86 2.84 -16.77
CA ILE A 40 -10.45 3.91 -15.97
C ILE A 40 -9.33 4.88 -15.58
N LEU A 41 -9.06 5.82 -16.47
CA LEU A 41 -8.00 6.80 -16.25
C LEU A 41 -8.54 8.01 -15.52
N ILE A 42 -7.91 8.34 -14.40
CA ILE A 42 -8.17 9.59 -13.66
C ILE A 42 -7.39 10.75 -14.27
N HIS A 43 -6.30 10.45 -14.98
CA HIS A 43 -5.44 11.46 -15.61
C HIS A 43 -4.58 10.85 -16.71
N GLY A 44 -4.34 11.63 -17.76
CA GLY A 44 -3.41 11.29 -18.83
C GLY A 44 -3.66 9.93 -19.48
N ASN A 45 -2.56 9.23 -19.77
CA ASN A 45 -2.56 7.94 -20.45
C ASN A 45 -2.35 6.75 -19.50
N TYR A 46 -1.87 6.98 -18.28
CA TYR A 46 -1.38 5.92 -17.39
C TYR A 46 -1.91 5.99 -15.96
N CYS A 47 -2.48 7.11 -15.49
CA CYS A 47 -2.94 7.16 -14.10
C CYS A 47 -4.33 6.51 -13.97
N GLY A 48 -4.37 5.23 -13.58
CA GLY A 48 -5.59 4.50 -13.24
C GLY A 48 -5.49 2.99 -13.55
N PRO A 49 -6.55 2.20 -13.32
CA PRO A 49 -6.61 0.82 -13.79
C PRO A 49 -6.55 0.73 -15.33
N GLY A 50 -5.56 0.00 -15.84
CA GLY A 50 -5.24 -0.07 -17.27
C GLY A 50 -4.52 1.19 -17.77
N ASN A 51 -4.12 1.21 -19.04
CA ASN A 51 -3.43 2.38 -19.63
C ASN A 51 -3.57 2.44 -21.16
N ASN A 52 -3.17 3.57 -21.74
CA ASN A 52 -3.16 3.84 -23.17
C ASN A 52 -1.78 3.59 -23.82
N ALA A 53 -0.97 2.67 -23.26
CA ALA A 53 0.27 2.28 -23.92
C ALA A 53 0.00 1.87 -25.39
N PRO A 54 0.85 2.26 -26.35
CA PRO A 54 2.17 2.88 -26.16
C PRO A 54 2.21 4.42 -26.26
N LEU A 55 1.09 5.14 -26.04
CA LEU A 55 1.11 6.61 -26.11
C LEU A 55 2.10 7.23 -25.11
N PRO A 56 2.79 8.33 -25.45
CA PRO A 56 3.71 8.97 -24.50
C PRO A 56 2.93 9.57 -23.31
N PRO A 57 3.55 9.64 -22.12
CA PRO A 57 2.97 10.38 -21.02
C PRO A 57 2.82 11.87 -21.35
N ILE A 58 1.74 12.49 -20.90
CA ILE A 58 1.43 13.89 -21.25
C ILE A 58 2.06 14.92 -20.30
N ASP A 59 2.46 14.50 -19.11
CA ASP A 59 3.14 15.34 -18.11
C ASP A 59 3.94 14.50 -17.10
N ALA A 60 4.48 15.17 -16.06
CA ALA A 60 5.31 14.54 -15.04
C ALA A 60 4.56 13.51 -14.18
N LEU A 61 3.28 13.74 -13.89
CA LEU A 61 2.47 12.82 -13.09
C LEU A 61 2.12 11.58 -13.91
N ASP A 62 1.67 11.78 -15.14
CA ASP A 62 1.40 10.70 -16.09
C ASP A 62 2.66 9.86 -16.35
N ALA A 63 3.84 10.48 -16.39
CA ALA A 63 5.11 9.76 -16.52
C ALA A 63 5.46 8.93 -15.28
N ALA A 64 5.07 9.37 -14.07
CA ALA A 64 5.22 8.57 -12.86
C ALA A 64 4.28 7.35 -12.87
N CYS A 65 3.04 7.54 -13.30
CA CYS A 65 2.06 6.46 -13.49
C CYS A 65 2.55 5.45 -14.55
N ALA A 66 3.09 5.91 -15.68
CA ALA A 66 3.64 5.03 -16.72
C ALA A 66 4.79 4.14 -16.20
N ARG A 67 5.67 4.68 -15.34
CA ARG A 67 6.73 3.89 -14.70
C ARG A 67 6.18 2.88 -13.69
N HIS A 68 5.09 3.20 -13.00
CA HIS A 68 4.42 2.28 -12.08
C HIS A 68 3.78 1.12 -12.84
N ASP A 69 3.08 1.39 -13.94
CA ASP A 69 2.51 0.35 -14.81
C ASP A 69 3.59 -0.57 -15.39
N ALA A 70 4.69 0.00 -15.88
CA ALA A 70 5.82 -0.76 -16.40
C ALA A 70 6.53 -1.60 -15.32
N CYS A 71 6.34 -1.28 -14.04
CA CYS A 71 6.82 -2.08 -12.90
C CYS A 71 6.05 -3.40 -12.75
N THR A 72 4.90 -3.55 -13.44
CA THR A 72 4.02 -4.72 -13.39
C THR A 72 3.75 -5.27 -14.81
N PRO A 73 4.78 -5.69 -15.57
CA PRO A 73 4.70 -5.91 -17.01
C PRO A 73 3.81 -7.09 -17.44
N ASN A 74 3.56 -8.05 -16.55
CA ASN A 74 2.75 -9.24 -16.85
C ASN A 74 1.25 -9.01 -16.68
N GLY A 75 0.84 -7.80 -16.28
CA GLY A 75 -0.46 -7.59 -15.64
C GLY A 75 -0.48 -8.25 -14.26
N GLY A 76 -1.20 -7.67 -13.31
CA GLY A 76 -1.17 -8.15 -11.92
C GLY A 76 -1.26 -7.03 -10.92
N LEU A 77 -1.22 -7.39 -9.63
CA LEU A 77 -1.07 -6.40 -8.58
C LEU A 77 0.38 -5.92 -8.56
N PRO A 78 0.62 -4.61 -8.39
CA PRO A 78 1.97 -4.09 -8.22
C PRO A 78 2.62 -4.63 -6.95
N SER A 79 3.95 -4.72 -6.92
CA SER A 79 4.66 -4.99 -5.66
C SER A 79 4.57 -3.77 -4.73
N GLN A 80 4.77 -3.98 -3.42
CA GLN A 80 4.86 -2.88 -2.46
C GLN A 80 5.96 -1.87 -2.85
N ALA A 81 7.08 -2.34 -3.40
CA ALA A 81 8.15 -1.48 -3.86
C ALA A 81 7.72 -0.58 -5.04
N CYS A 82 6.93 -1.11 -5.99
CA CYS A 82 6.35 -0.32 -7.08
C CYS A 82 5.43 0.77 -6.52
N ASN A 83 4.54 0.43 -5.58
CA ASN A 83 3.62 1.37 -4.95
C ASN A 83 4.35 2.49 -4.19
N LEU A 84 5.40 2.14 -3.43
CA LEU A 84 6.22 3.12 -2.72
C LEU A 84 6.98 4.05 -3.68
N ARG A 85 7.41 3.55 -4.84
CA ARG A 85 8.03 4.41 -5.86
C ARG A 85 7.03 5.40 -6.44
N LEU A 86 5.82 4.96 -6.79
CA LEU A 86 4.75 5.85 -7.25
C LEU A 86 4.43 6.93 -6.21
N GLN A 87 4.31 6.52 -4.93
CA GLN A 87 4.07 7.44 -3.82
C GLN A 87 5.12 8.54 -3.74
N ARG A 88 6.40 8.18 -3.81
CA ARG A 88 7.51 9.15 -3.71
C ARG A 88 7.52 10.10 -4.91
N ASP A 89 7.41 9.57 -6.12
CA ASP A 89 7.45 10.36 -7.35
C ASP A 89 6.29 11.37 -7.38
N ALA A 90 5.06 10.93 -7.07
CA ALA A 90 3.89 11.80 -7.02
C ALA A 90 3.97 12.82 -5.86
N ALA A 91 4.54 12.45 -4.70
CA ALA A 91 4.76 13.39 -3.60
C ALA A 91 5.72 14.52 -3.97
N LEU A 92 6.78 14.25 -4.75
CA LEU A 92 7.68 15.30 -5.25
C LEU A 92 6.94 16.25 -6.20
N ILE A 93 6.13 15.71 -7.11
CA ILE A 93 5.34 16.50 -8.08
C ILE A 93 4.32 17.40 -7.36
N SER A 94 3.64 16.90 -6.32
CA SER A 94 2.67 17.70 -5.54
C SER A 94 3.29 18.94 -4.86
N ARG A 95 4.60 18.90 -4.59
CA ARG A 95 5.34 19.98 -3.93
C ARG A 95 6.08 20.88 -4.91
N ASP A 96 6.14 20.52 -6.20
CA ASP A 96 6.84 21.29 -7.22
C ASP A 96 6.03 22.55 -7.59
N PRO A 97 6.52 23.77 -7.26
CA PRO A 97 5.79 25.01 -7.57
C PRO A 97 5.73 25.34 -9.06
N ARG A 98 6.47 24.62 -9.91
CA ARG A 98 6.42 24.80 -11.36
C ARG A 98 5.22 24.09 -12.00
N GLN A 99 4.55 23.20 -11.28
CA GLN A 99 3.36 22.48 -11.74
C GLN A 99 2.09 23.30 -11.47
N SER A 100 1.05 23.10 -12.27
CA SER A 100 -0.26 23.74 -12.02
C SER A 100 -0.85 23.27 -10.69
N GLU A 101 -1.67 24.12 -10.06
CA GLU A 101 -2.31 23.79 -8.77
C GLU A 101 -3.13 22.49 -8.85
N ASP A 102 -3.92 22.32 -9.92
CA ASP A 102 -4.71 21.11 -10.15
C ASP A 102 -3.83 19.85 -10.26
N LEU A 103 -2.72 19.94 -11.01
CA LEU A 103 -1.80 18.80 -11.18
C LEU A 103 -1.09 18.47 -9.87
N ARG A 104 -0.75 19.49 -9.06
CA ARG A 104 -0.17 19.29 -7.74
C ARG A 104 -1.15 18.63 -6.78
N ALA A 105 -2.41 19.07 -6.77
CA ALA A 105 -3.46 18.50 -5.94
C ALA A 105 -3.73 17.03 -6.30
N MET A 106 -3.83 16.74 -7.60
CA MET A 106 -4.02 15.40 -8.12
C MET A 106 -2.81 14.50 -7.83
N ALA A 107 -1.59 15.00 -7.98
CA ALA A 107 -0.39 14.26 -7.59
C ALA A 107 -0.37 13.95 -6.08
N GLY A 108 -0.88 14.86 -5.24
CA GLY A 108 -1.08 14.61 -3.81
C GLY A 108 -2.05 13.47 -3.53
N LEU A 109 -3.17 13.43 -4.26
CA LEU A 109 -4.15 12.33 -4.17
C LEU A 109 -3.55 11.00 -4.63
N VAL A 110 -2.83 10.98 -5.76
CA VAL A 110 -2.13 9.79 -6.26
C VAL A 110 -1.08 9.30 -5.26
N ALA A 111 -0.31 10.21 -4.66
CA ALA A 111 0.67 9.84 -3.64
C ALA A 111 0.01 9.19 -2.41
N ALA A 112 -1.11 9.76 -1.94
CA ALA A 112 -1.84 9.23 -0.80
C ALA A 112 -2.51 7.88 -1.08
N SER A 113 -3.07 7.68 -2.28
CA SER A 113 -3.72 6.44 -2.65
C SER A 113 -2.74 5.32 -2.95
N ALA A 114 -1.53 5.63 -3.44
CA ALA A 114 -0.50 4.64 -3.76
C ALA A 114 -0.14 3.76 -2.55
N THR A 115 -0.21 4.26 -1.31
CA THR A 115 0.06 3.47 -0.10
C THR A 115 -1.06 2.50 0.28
N LEU A 116 -2.25 2.67 -0.30
CA LEU A 116 -3.44 1.85 -0.04
C LEU A 116 -3.70 0.84 -1.17
N MET A 117 -2.92 0.90 -2.25
CA MET A 117 -3.06 -0.02 -3.38
C MET A 117 -2.75 -1.45 -2.93
N PRO A 118 -3.61 -2.44 -3.28
CA PRO A 118 -3.32 -3.84 -3.03
C PRO A 118 -1.99 -4.23 -3.68
N THR A 119 -1.22 -5.05 -2.99
CA THR A 119 0.04 -5.58 -3.51
C THR A 119 -0.08 -7.06 -3.77
N GLU A 120 0.69 -7.59 -4.71
CA GLU A 120 0.87 -9.03 -4.81
C GLU A 120 1.41 -9.53 -3.47
N SER A 121 0.64 -10.37 -2.80
CA SER A 121 1.16 -11.17 -1.70
C SER A 121 2.00 -12.26 -2.35
N GLY A 122 3.31 -12.03 -2.50
CA GLY A 122 4.23 -13.14 -2.72
C GLY A 122 4.01 -14.20 -1.62
N PRO A 123 4.37 -15.48 -1.85
CA PRO A 123 4.28 -16.47 -0.78
C PRO A 123 4.99 -15.88 0.44
N GLN A 124 4.21 -15.64 1.50
CA GLN A 124 4.74 -15.18 2.76
C GLN A 124 5.88 -16.14 3.07
N ARG A 125 7.14 -15.67 3.00
CA ARG A 125 8.25 -16.39 3.63
C ARG A 125 7.96 -16.27 5.12
N LEU A 126 7.07 -17.14 5.59
CA LEU A 126 6.97 -17.48 6.99
C LEU A 126 8.42 -17.69 7.43
N PRO A 127 8.90 -16.98 8.47
CA PRO A 127 10.23 -17.24 8.97
C PRO A 127 10.32 -18.75 9.19
N ALA A 128 11.36 -19.38 8.65
CA ALA A 128 11.61 -20.79 8.88
C ALA A 128 11.47 -21.01 10.39
N SER A 129 10.57 -21.90 10.79
CA SER A 129 10.36 -22.23 12.20
C SER A 129 11.75 -22.52 12.78
N VAL A 130 12.19 -21.63 13.67
CA VAL A 130 13.43 -21.82 14.41
C VAL A 130 13.21 -23.09 15.22
N SER A 131 13.76 -24.21 14.76
CA SER A 131 13.90 -25.39 15.62
C SER A 131 14.84 -24.97 16.73
N THR A 132 14.28 -24.61 17.88
CA THR A 132 15.02 -24.60 19.13
C THR A 132 15.38 -26.05 19.42
N GLY A 133 16.51 -26.49 18.89
CA GLY A 133 17.14 -27.73 19.33
C GLY A 133 17.40 -27.59 20.82
N ALA A 134 16.65 -28.34 21.62
CA ALA A 134 16.94 -28.50 23.04
C ALA A 134 18.26 -29.25 23.17
N MET A 135 19.33 -28.54 23.52
CA MET A 135 20.50 -29.16 24.15
C MET A 135 20.21 -29.28 25.64
N PRO A 136 20.22 -30.48 26.25
CA PRO A 136 20.32 -30.60 27.69
C PRO A 136 21.79 -30.48 28.11
N ASP A 137 22.00 -29.62 29.10
CA ASP A 137 23.19 -29.50 29.95
C ASP A 137 24.52 -29.01 29.32
N ALA A 138 24.80 -27.72 29.51
CA ALA A 138 26.14 -27.26 29.83
C ALA A 138 26.11 -25.90 30.56
N TYR A 139 26.03 -25.98 31.89
CA TYR A 139 26.73 -25.14 32.88
C TYR A 139 26.90 -23.63 32.59
N ALA A 140 26.12 -22.82 33.30
CA ALA A 140 26.48 -21.42 33.55
C ALA A 140 27.61 -21.33 34.58
N PRO A 141 28.56 -20.40 34.39
CA PRO A 141 28.92 -19.58 35.54
C PRO A 141 29.09 -18.09 35.20
N GLY A 142 28.71 -17.28 36.17
CA GLY A 142 29.55 -16.14 36.59
C GLY A 142 29.36 -14.81 35.87
N LEU A 143 28.63 -13.92 36.54
CA LEU A 143 28.64 -12.46 36.38
C LEU A 143 30.08 -11.89 36.24
N SER A 144 30.29 -11.01 35.27
CA SER A 144 30.95 -9.69 35.47
C SER A 144 30.98 -8.93 34.15
N GLN A 145 30.40 -7.72 34.17
CA GLN A 145 30.44 -6.78 33.06
C GLN A 145 31.42 -5.65 33.40
N PRO A 146 32.31 -5.30 32.47
CA PRO A 146 32.80 -3.93 32.35
C PRO A 146 32.39 -3.35 30.99
N ALA A 147 31.88 -2.12 30.99
CA ALA A 147 31.68 -1.32 29.80
C ALA A 147 33.04 -0.86 29.23
N PRO A 148 33.22 -0.75 27.90
CA PRO A 148 34.26 0.09 27.35
C PRO A 148 33.71 1.48 27.06
N ALA A 149 34.35 2.45 27.72
CA ALA A 149 34.24 3.87 27.46
C ALA A 149 34.74 4.21 26.05
N ALA A 150 34.20 5.31 25.52
CA ALA A 150 34.75 5.99 24.36
C ALA A 150 36.16 6.50 24.70
N ASP A 151 37.15 6.14 23.90
CA ASP A 151 38.45 6.82 23.89
C ASP A 151 38.56 7.65 22.62
N VAL A 152 38.51 8.96 22.85
CA VAL A 152 38.94 10.03 21.97
C VAL A 152 40.46 10.11 22.09
N PRO A 153 41.25 10.10 21.00
CA PRO A 153 42.66 10.41 21.10
C PRO A 153 42.86 11.92 20.98
N ASP A 154 43.25 12.55 22.08
CA ASP A 154 43.85 13.88 22.06
C ASP A 154 45.33 13.80 22.48
N GLU A 155 46.07 14.69 21.86
CA GLU A 155 47.51 14.94 21.82
C GLU A 155 48.22 14.95 23.19
N ASP A 156 49.49 14.54 23.22
CA ASP A 156 50.52 15.47 23.70
C ASP A 156 51.96 15.06 23.32
N SER A 157 52.75 16.13 23.20
CA SER A 157 54.18 16.25 22.86
C SER A 157 55.08 15.56 23.92
N ASP A 158 56.36 15.22 23.72
CA ASP A 158 57.49 16.11 23.42
C ASP A 158 58.78 15.27 23.17
N GLY A 159 59.80 15.90 22.60
CA GLY A 159 60.90 15.25 21.87
C GLY A 159 62.08 14.63 22.64
N ALA A 160 63.01 14.11 21.85
CA ALA A 160 64.42 13.95 22.19
C ALA A 160 65.25 13.91 20.90
N ASP A 161 66.14 14.90 20.75
CA ASP A 161 67.25 14.94 19.82
C ASP A 161 68.22 13.77 20.03
N VAL A 162 68.70 13.13 18.96
CA VAL A 162 70.10 12.65 18.88
C VAL A 162 70.54 12.44 17.42
N GLU A 163 71.60 13.19 17.07
CA GLU A 163 72.65 13.01 16.04
C GLU A 163 72.32 13.03 14.54
#